data_AF-A0A9W8QXJ6-F1
#
_entry.id   AF-A0A9W8QXJ6-F1
#
_cell.length_a   1.000
_cell.length_b   1.000
_cell.length_c   1.000
_cell.angle_alpha   90.00
_cell.angle_beta   90.00
_cell.angle_gamma   90.00
#
_symmetry.space_group_name_H-M   'P 1'
#
loop_
_entity.id
_entity.type
_entity.pdbx_description
1 polymer ?
#
loop_
_entity_poly.entity_id
_entity_poly.type
_entity_poly.pdbx_seq_one_letter_code
_entity_poly.pdbx_strand_id
1 'polypeptide(L)' 'MPRYDWVARPGDYVVENPGTIHTLFVSGGTEIVFTITGSLEFFNDDDSLKNTMDIFTFSKMYYDHCKEKGLKPNDGLWY' A
#
# COMPACT_ATOMS: atom_id res chain seq x y z
N MET A 1 6.71 -8.33 17.13
CA MET A 1 5.52 -9.20 17.30
C MET A 1 4.53 -8.82 16.22
N PRO A 2 3.96 -9.75 15.43
CA PRO A 2 2.83 -9.42 14.57
C PRO A 2 1.70 -8.84 15.44
N ARG A 3 0.99 -7.84 14.94
CA ARG A 3 -0.11 -7.18 15.68
C ARG A 3 -1.31 -8.12 15.86
N TYR A 4 -1.44 -9.13 15.00
CA TYR A 4 -2.52 -10.09 14.98
C TYR A 4 -1.98 -11.52 15.10
N ASP A 5 -2.78 -12.42 15.68
CA ASP A 5 -2.44 -13.84 15.85
C ASP A 5 -2.74 -14.70 14.60
N TRP A 6 -3.16 -14.07 13.50
CA TRP A 6 -3.51 -14.74 12.25
C TRP A 6 -2.52 -14.42 11.12
N VAL A 7 -2.46 -15.32 10.13
CA VAL A 7 -1.68 -15.17 8.90
C VAL A 7 -2.62 -15.43 7.72
N ALA A 8 -2.84 -14.42 6.88
CA ALA A 8 -3.68 -14.56 5.69
C ALA A 8 -3.04 -15.51 4.66
N ARG A 9 -3.88 -16.27 3.98
CA ARG A 9 -3.54 -17.28 2.98
C ARG A 9 -4.28 -17.01 1.66
N PRO A 10 -3.89 -17.69 0.56
CA PRO A 10 -4.62 -17.58 -0.70
C PRO A 10 -6.12 -17.83 -0.52
N GLY A 11 -6.94 -16.87 -0.92
CA GLY A 11 -8.41 -16.91 -0.79
C GLY A 11 -8.98 -16.19 0.44
N ASP A 12 -8.13 -15.78 1.40
CA ASP A 12 -8.59 -15.03 2.56
C ASP A 12 -8.94 -13.58 2.20
N TYR A 13 -9.92 -13.02 2.90
CA TYR A 13 -10.32 -11.62 2.81
C TYR A 13 -10.04 -10.93 4.15
N VAL A 14 -9.28 -9.83 4.11
CA VAL A 14 -8.87 -9.05 5.27
C VAL A 14 -9.45 -7.64 5.16
N VAL A 15 -10.01 -7.15 6.27
CA VAL A 15 -10.45 -5.76 6.41
C VAL A 15 -9.70 -5.14 7.59
N GLU A 16 -9.00 -4.05 7.32
CA GLU A 16 -8.39 -3.19 8.34
C GLU A 16 -9.31 -2.00 8.58
N ASN A 17 -9.64 -1.72 9.85
CA ASN A 17 -10.53 -0.63 10.20
C ASN A 17 -9.81 0.73 10.13
N PRO A 18 -10.51 1.83 9.81
CA PRO A 18 -9.90 3.16 9.83
C PRO A 18 -9.21 3.48 11.16
N GLY A 19 -8.03 4.10 11.12
CA GLY A 19 -7.25 4.48 12.31
C GLY A 19 -6.41 3.35 12.92
N THR A 20 -6.45 2.12 12.39
CA THR A 20 -5.52 1.08 12.81
C THR A 20 -4.15 1.31 12.17
N ILE A 21 -3.13 1.45 13.00
CA ILE A 21 -1.73 1.33 12.56
C ILE A 21 -1.43 -0.17 12.39
N HIS A 22 -0.53 -0.59 11.51
CA HIS A 22 -0.01 -1.96 11.51
C HIS A 22 1.32 -2.04 10.75
N THR A 23 2.02 -3.17 10.90
CA THR A 23 3.20 -3.50 10.09
C THR A 23 2.87 -4.73 9.27
N LEU A 24 2.89 -4.59 7.95
CA LEU A 24 2.65 -5.70 7.02
C LEU A 24 3.93 -6.51 6.82
N PHE A 25 3.84 -7.82 6.97
CA PHE A 25 4.90 -8.77 6.63
C PHE A 25 4.40 -9.70 5.52
N VAL A 26 5.19 -9.87 4.46
CA VAL A 26 4.81 -10.67 3.29
C VAL A 26 5.88 -11.71 2.99
N SER A 27 5.48 -12.97 2.82
CA SER A 27 6.37 -14.05 2.36
C SER A 27 6.66 -13.95 0.87
N GLY A 28 7.82 -14.46 0.43
CA GLY A 28 8.18 -14.48 -0.98
C GLY A 28 7.16 -15.23 -1.84
N GLY A 29 6.86 -14.70 -3.04
CA GLY A 29 5.90 -15.28 -3.97
C GLY A 29 4.42 -15.02 -3.63
N THR A 30 4.13 -14.18 -2.63
CA THR A 30 2.75 -13.82 -2.28
C THR A 30 2.25 -12.71 -3.20
N GLU A 31 1.05 -12.87 -3.74
CA GLU A 31 0.30 -11.82 -4.46
C GLU A 31 -0.92 -11.40 -3.65
N ILE A 32 -1.15 -10.10 -3.54
CA ILE A 32 -2.24 -9.52 -2.76
C ILE A 32 -2.87 -8.38 -3.58
N VAL A 33 -4.19 -8.34 -3.64
CA VAL A 33 -4.93 -7.21 -4.20
C VAL A 33 -5.39 -6.32 -3.06
N PHE A 34 -4.99 -5.05 -3.09
CA PHE A 34 -5.39 -4.05 -2.10
C PHE A 34 -6.41 -3.07 -2.70
N THR A 35 -7.44 -2.76 -1.93
CA THR A 35 -8.29 -1.58 -2.14
C THR A 35 -8.10 -0.68 -0.92
N ILE A 36 -7.58 0.53 -1.15
CA ILE A 36 -7.20 1.45 -0.08
C ILE A 36 -8.03 2.73 -0.24
N THR A 37 -8.63 3.19 0.87
CA THR A 37 -9.36 4.45 0.94
C THR A 37 -8.57 5.44 1.77
N GLY A 38 -8.41 6.67 1.27
CA GLY A 38 -7.69 7.74 1.95
C GLY A 38 -6.18 7.71 1.67
N SER A 39 -5.38 7.89 2.70
CA SER A 39 -3.92 7.92 2.64
C SER A 39 -3.29 6.86 3.54
N LEU A 40 -2.05 6.49 3.23
CA LEU A 40 -1.18 5.71 4.11
C LEU A 40 -0.27 6.66 4.89
N GLU A 41 -0.32 6.58 6.21
CA GLU A 41 0.55 7.30 7.13
C GLU A 41 1.63 6.34 7.63
N PHE A 42 2.88 6.68 7.39
CA PHE A 42 4.03 5.92 7.88
C PHE A 42 4.57 6.61 9.13
N PHE A 43 4.93 5.80 10.11
CA PHE A 43 5.37 6.24 11.42
C PHE A 43 6.83 5.80 11.66
N ASN A 44 7.55 6.55 12.49
CA ASN A 44 8.82 6.12 13.06
C ASN A 44 8.59 5.17 14.24
N ASP A 45 9.65 4.58 14.77
CA ASP A 45 9.58 3.67 15.94
C ASP A 45 9.08 4.37 17.22
N ASP A 46 9.10 5.70 17.28
CA ASP A 46 8.60 6.53 18.38
C ASP A 46 7.16 7.04 18.17
N ASP A 47 6.43 6.43 17.23
CA ASP A 47 5.06 6.81 16.82
C ASP A 47 4.92 8.23 16.25
N SER A 48 6.02 8.94 15.98
CA SER A 48 5.94 10.21 15.25
C SER A 48 5.63 9.98 13.76
N LEU A 49 4.80 10.86 13.19
CA LEU A 49 4.48 10.82 11.77
C LEU A 49 5.74 11.06 10.94
N LYS A 50 6.09 10.10 10.09
CA LYS A 50 7.25 10.16 9.19
C LYS A 50 6.86 10.75 7.84
N ASN A 51 5.82 10.22 7.22
CA ASN A 51 5.32 10.69 5.93
C ASN A 51 3.90 10.19 5.66
N THR A 52 3.19 10.92 4.81
CA THR A 52 1.86 10.55 4.32
C THR A 52 1.93 10.35 2.81
N MET A 53 1.33 9.26 2.32
CA MET A 53 1.21 8.96 0.89
C MET A 53 -0.25 8.78 0.53
N ASP A 54 -0.69 9.49 -0.49
CA ASP A 54 -2.06 9.47 -1.00
C ASP A 54 -2.08 9.08 -2.49
N ILE A 55 -3.28 9.12 -3.08
CA ILE A 55 -3.44 8.77 -4.49
C ILE A 55 -2.52 9.60 -5.40
N PHE A 56 -2.33 10.89 -5.13
CA PHE A 56 -1.48 11.75 -5.95
C PHE A 56 -0.01 11.34 -5.87
N THR A 57 0.45 10.95 -4.69
CA THR A 57 1.81 10.44 -4.48
C THR A 57 2.03 9.13 -5.25
N PHE A 58 1.09 8.19 -5.15
CA PHE A 58 1.16 6.91 -5.88
C PHE A 58 1.03 7.09 -7.40
N SER A 59 0.15 7.98 -7.87
CA SER A 59 0.04 8.35 -9.28
C SER A 59 1.37 8.87 -9.80
N LYS A 60 2.00 9.79 -9.07
CA LYS A 60 3.30 10.35 -9.45
C LYS A 60 4.37 9.26 -9.56
N MET A 61 4.47 8.37 -8.57
CA MET A 61 5.44 7.25 -8.60
C MET A 61 5.24 6.35 -9.82
N TYR A 62 3.98 6.03 -10.15
CA TYR A 62 3.64 5.25 -11.34
C TYR A 62 4.10 5.94 -12.63
N TYR A 63 3.77 7.22 -12.80
CA TYR A 63 4.15 7.98 -13.99
C TYR A 63 5.67 8.18 -14.12
N ASP A 64 6.36 8.45 -13.00
CA ASP A 64 7.81 8.57 -12.97
C ASP A 64 8.47 7.25 -13.39
N HIS A 65 7.97 6.11 -12.90
CA HIS A 65 8.44 4.78 -13.30
C HIS A 65 8.19 4.51 -14.78
N CYS A 66 6.99 4.80 -15.28
CA CYS A 66 6.68 4.65 -16.71
C CYS A 66 7.65 5.46 -17.57
N LYS A 67 7.92 6.73 -17.20
CA LYS A 67 8.88 7.58 -17.90
C LYS A 67 10.30 7.00 -17.87
N GLU A 68 10.77 6.56 -16.71
CA GLU A 68 12.11 5.98 -16.53
C GLU A 68 12.31 4.73 -17.39
N LYS A 69 11.28 3.90 -17.51
CA LYS A 69 11.31 2.64 -18.27
C LYS A 69 10.87 2.77 -19.73
N GLY A 70 10.47 3.97 -20.18
CA GLY A 70 9.93 4.19 -21.52
C GLY A 70 8.60 3.48 -21.78
N LEU A 71 7.82 3.22 -20.73
CA LEU A 71 6.51 2.60 -20.81
C LEU A 71 5.43 3.66 -21.06
N LYS A 72 4.43 3.33 -21.90
CA LYS A 72 3.23 4.15 -22.03
C LYS A 72 2.35 3.97 -20.79
N PRO A 73 2.01 5.04 -20.05
CA PRO A 73 1.03 4.93 -18.98
C PRO A 73 -0.35 4.48 -19.50
N ASN A 74 -1.07 3.72 -18.69
CA ASN A 74 -2.48 3.42 -18.88
C ASN A 74 -3.33 4.69 -18.75
N ASP A 75 -3.84 5.17 -19.88
CA ASP A 75 -4.74 6.32 -19.98
C ASP A 75 -6.10 6.05 -19.30
N GLY A 76 -6.44 4.78 -19.06
CA GLY A 76 -7.64 4.34 -18.37
C GLY A 76 -7.47 4.15 -16.86
N LEU A 77 -6.66 4.96 -16.18
CA LEU A 77 -6.60 4.94 -14.71
C LEU A 77 -7.41 6.07 -14.07
N TRP A 78 -7.66 7.14 -14.82
CA TRP A 78 -8.30 8.37 -14.34
C TRP A 78 -9.48 8.67 -15.24
N TYR A 79 -10.64 8.08 -14.92
CA TYR A 79 -11.90 8.34 -15.61
C TYR A 79 -13.07 8.35 -14.64
#